data_AF-A0A1H4D992-F1
#
_entry.id   AF-A0A1H4D992-F1
#
_cell.length_a   1.000
_cell.length_b   1.000
_cell.length_c   1.000
_cell.angle_alpha   90.00
_cell.angle_beta   90.00
_cell.angle_gamma   90.00
#
_symmetry.space_group_name_H-M   'P 1'
#
loop_
_entity.id
_entity.type
_entity.pdbx_description
1 polymer ?
#
loop_
_entity_poly.entity_id
_entity_poly.type
_entity_poly.pdbx_seq_one_letter_code
_entity_poly.pdbx_strand_id
1 'polypeptide(L)'
;MQDTPNDVFVGSSSDFLAKNKHFVPLLKEILSKAELDPPLNVNLWGDWFEGHVGAEIYQTLDLAAKTSEWAILVFSQDDLRQTVAESLKKVEDAKTQRTKVTVRDNVLFELGLFYGHIGTKRVFILEQVAKGEASHVADDIRGIQRLPFSDRKSLEAALHRIVALIKERSADFPPRWAPASSLAIGYYEQAIKPFVERRREHEAKLGPFVVELLVPHNSFHGLDIANVRHVFGAACEQTDPAGGTDGRPMLWAFKGRRDLYFDIPTTLLTAERVIDAYMNGTATATEKERMYRSQANAFANVVRARSKAFGEVRVVDRRDIDEIRSYLESKRRSGG
;
A
#
# COMPACT_ATOMS: atom_id res chain seq x y z
N MET A 1 11.90 -14.75 6.00
CA MET A 1 11.15 -14.16 4.88
C MET A 1 11.10 -12.68 5.18
N GLN A 2 11.70 -11.82 4.34
CA GLN A 2 11.56 -10.37 4.53
C GLN A 2 10.36 -9.96 3.70
N ASP A 3 9.27 -9.63 4.38
CA ASP A 3 8.11 -9.05 3.73
C ASP A 3 8.50 -7.68 3.16
N THR A 4 7.95 -7.40 1.99
CA THR A 4 8.37 -6.28 1.16
C THR A 4 7.90 -4.95 1.75
N PRO A 5 8.78 -3.95 1.95
CA PRO A 5 8.43 -2.77 2.73
C PRO A 5 7.23 -2.00 2.15
N ASN A 6 6.41 -1.45 3.03
CA ASN A 6 5.34 -0.53 2.68
C ASN A 6 5.91 0.88 2.47
N ASP A 7 5.70 1.44 1.28
CA ASP A 7 6.16 2.79 0.95
C ASP A 7 5.30 3.85 1.66
N VAL A 8 5.98 4.81 2.28
CA VAL A 8 5.40 6.02 2.89
C VAL A 8 5.89 7.22 2.12
N PHE A 9 4.98 7.94 1.48
CA PHE A 9 5.28 9.24 0.87
C PHE A 9 5.31 10.33 1.93
N VAL A 10 6.28 11.24 1.84
CA VAL A 10 6.38 12.40 2.73
C VAL A 10 6.44 13.68 1.91
N GLY A 11 5.32 14.41 1.89
CA GLY A 11 5.19 15.71 1.26
C GLY A 11 5.56 16.82 2.23
N SER A 12 6.48 17.70 1.84
CA SER A 12 6.83 18.89 2.63
C SER A 12 7.46 19.94 1.72
N SER A 13 7.32 21.22 2.07
CA SER A 13 7.99 22.30 1.33
C SER A 13 9.50 22.30 1.54
N SER A 14 10.24 22.73 0.52
CA SER A 14 11.70 22.91 0.58
C SER A 14 12.10 23.88 1.70
N ASP A 15 11.29 24.93 1.92
CA ASP A 15 11.52 25.94 2.96
C ASP A 15 11.40 25.32 4.36
N PHE A 16 10.39 24.47 4.58
CA PHE A 16 10.25 23.74 5.84
C PHE A 16 11.47 22.87 6.12
N LEU A 17 11.93 22.09 5.12
CA LEU A 17 13.09 21.21 5.27
C LEU A 17 14.37 21.99 5.55
N ALA A 18 14.57 23.13 4.88
CA ALA A 18 15.72 24.00 5.08
C ALA A 18 15.77 24.55 6.52
N LYS A 19 14.62 24.92 7.09
CA LYS A 19 14.49 25.43 8.47
C LYS A 19 14.50 24.32 9.52
N ASN A 20 14.10 23.10 9.18
CA ASN A 20 13.93 21.98 10.11
C ASN A 20 14.84 20.80 9.76
N LYS A 21 16.16 21.02 9.73
CA LYS A 21 17.17 20.00 9.34
C LYS A 21 17.10 18.68 10.13
N HIS A 22 16.50 18.68 11.32
CA HIS A 22 16.35 17.50 12.16
C HIS A 22 15.09 16.67 11.84
N PHE A 23 14.17 17.20 11.03
CA PHE A 23 12.90 16.54 10.71
C PHE A 23 13.12 15.20 9.99
N VAL A 24 13.89 15.20 8.90
CA VAL A 24 14.13 13.98 8.10
C VAL A 24 14.85 12.89 8.90
N PRO A 25 15.95 13.17 9.63
CA PRO A 25 16.59 12.16 10.47
C PRO A 25 15.64 11.56 11.52
N LEU A 26 14.86 12.41 12.21
CA LEU A 26 13.90 11.97 13.23
C LEU A 26 12.79 11.11 12.63
N LEU A 27 12.24 11.53 11.49
CA LEU A 27 11.22 10.79 10.76
C LEU A 27 11.73 9.40 10.35
N LYS A 28 12.89 9.33 9.69
CA LYS A 28 13.48 8.06 9.27
C LYS A 28 13.81 7.17 10.46
N GLU A 29 14.33 7.73 11.55
CA GLU A 29 14.61 6.98 12.79
C GLU A 29 13.34 6.34 13.36
N ILE A 30 12.27 7.13 13.56
CA ILE A 30 11.04 6.64 14.19
C ILE A 30 10.33 5.62 13.30
N LEU A 31 10.20 5.89 12.00
CA LEU A 31 9.49 5.00 11.08
C LEU A 31 10.27 3.70 10.79
N SER A 32 11.60 3.75 10.69
CA SER A 32 12.40 2.53 10.50
C SER A 32 12.45 1.63 11.73
N LYS A 33 12.35 2.21 12.94
CA LYS A 33 12.25 1.47 14.21
C LYS A 33 10.82 1.00 14.52
N ALA A 34 9.84 1.34 13.67
CA ALA A 34 8.51 0.80 13.82
C ALA A 34 8.56 -0.71 13.57
N GLU A 35 8.36 -1.52 14.61
CA GLU A 35 8.15 -2.96 14.51
C GLU A 35 6.83 -3.23 13.76
N LEU A 36 6.89 -3.10 12.43
CA LEU A 36 5.83 -3.30 11.46
C LEU A 36 6.27 -4.40 10.52
N ASP A 37 5.34 -5.27 10.17
CA ASP A 37 5.54 -6.35 9.22
C ASP A 37 4.51 -6.19 8.09
N PRO A 38 4.93 -5.77 6.88
CA PRO A 38 6.29 -5.42 6.49
C PRO A 38 6.79 -4.06 7.04
N PRO A 39 8.12 -3.82 7.05
CA PRO A 39 8.71 -2.55 7.50
C PRO A 39 8.30 -1.37 6.61
N LEU A 40 8.45 -0.14 7.11
CA LEU A 40 8.15 1.07 6.34
C LEU A 40 9.37 1.58 5.58
N ASN A 41 9.19 1.92 4.30
CA ASN A 41 10.18 2.64 3.50
C ASN A 41 9.75 4.10 3.32
N VAL A 42 10.59 5.04 3.75
CA VAL A 42 10.26 6.47 3.76
C VAL A 42 10.83 7.13 2.51
N ASN A 43 9.94 7.66 1.66
CA ASN A 43 10.30 8.36 0.43
C ASN A 43 9.91 9.84 0.55
N LEU A 44 10.89 10.74 0.53
CA LEU A 44 10.63 12.18 0.58
C LEU A 44 10.20 12.69 -0.79
N TRP A 45 9.40 13.75 -0.80
CA TRP A 45 9.01 14.42 -2.05
C TRP A 45 10.19 14.80 -2.94
N GLY A 46 11.29 15.33 -2.36
CA GLY A 46 12.49 15.67 -3.12
C GLY A 46 13.12 14.48 -3.85
N ASP A 47 13.11 13.31 -3.21
CA ASP A 47 13.72 12.07 -3.73
C ASP A 47 12.98 11.56 -5.00
N TRP A 48 11.71 11.96 -5.19
CA TRP A 48 10.92 11.59 -6.37
C TRP A 48 11.26 12.40 -7.62
N PHE A 49 11.93 13.54 -7.50
CA PHE A 49 12.38 14.32 -8.66
C PHE A 49 13.79 13.99 -9.12
N GLU A 50 14.59 13.37 -8.25
CA GLU A 50 15.95 12.93 -8.53
C GLU A 50 15.90 11.74 -9.50
N GLY A 51 15.67 12.02 -10.78
CA GLY A 51 15.48 11.03 -11.84
C GLY A 51 14.50 11.44 -12.93
N HIS A 52 13.71 12.49 -12.70
CA HIS A 52 12.58 12.91 -13.55
C HIS A 52 12.77 14.29 -14.15
N VAL A 53 13.97 14.57 -14.66
CA VAL A 53 14.28 15.85 -15.29
C VAL A 53 13.37 16.06 -16.51
N GLY A 54 12.57 17.13 -16.47
CA GLY A 54 11.62 17.46 -17.55
C GLY A 54 10.26 16.77 -17.46
N ALA A 55 10.02 15.96 -16.42
CA ALA A 55 8.68 15.43 -16.15
C ALA A 55 7.74 16.51 -15.61
N GLU A 56 6.46 16.37 -15.88
CA GLU A 56 5.44 17.21 -15.27
C GLU A 56 5.31 16.86 -13.78
N ILE A 57 5.40 17.88 -12.90
CA ILE A 57 5.28 17.73 -11.44
C ILE A 57 4.05 16.91 -11.04
N TYR A 58 2.94 17.13 -11.75
CA TYR A 58 1.70 16.40 -11.53
C TYR A 58 1.86 14.89 -11.75
N GLN A 59 2.52 14.48 -12.84
CA GLN A 59 2.71 13.07 -13.17
C GLN A 59 3.56 12.36 -12.11
N THR A 60 4.61 13.01 -11.61
CA THR A 60 5.43 12.49 -10.51
C THR A 60 4.61 12.34 -9.22
N LEU A 61 3.77 13.32 -8.87
CA LEU A 61 2.88 13.24 -7.71
C LEU A 61 1.84 12.13 -7.85
N ASP A 62 1.21 12.03 -9.03
CA ASP A 62 0.19 11.01 -9.33
C ASP A 62 0.79 9.61 -9.20
N LEU A 63 2.01 9.44 -9.69
CA LEU A 63 2.75 8.19 -9.55
C LEU A 63 3.14 7.89 -8.10
N ALA A 64 3.60 8.88 -7.34
CA ALA A 64 3.90 8.73 -5.91
C ALA A 64 2.66 8.31 -5.11
N ALA A 65 1.49 8.88 -5.44
CA ALA A 65 0.22 8.54 -4.81
C ALA A 65 -0.24 7.12 -5.12
N LYS A 66 -0.01 6.62 -6.34
CA LYS A 66 -0.38 5.25 -6.76
C LYS A 66 0.54 4.17 -6.22
N THR A 67 1.80 4.50 -6.00
CA THR A 67 2.84 3.55 -5.57
C THR A 67 2.99 3.47 -4.06
N SER A 68 2.63 4.54 -3.34
CA SER A 68 2.74 4.58 -1.87
C SER A 68 1.57 3.88 -1.18
N GLU A 69 1.82 3.27 -0.02
CA GLU A 69 0.78 2.68 0.84
C GLU A 69 0.23 3.71 1.83
N TRP A 70 1.09 4.63 2.28
CA TRP A 70 0.79 5.68 3.25
C TRP A 70 1.32 7.02 2.76
N ALA A 71 0.73 8.11 3.26
CA ALA A 71 1.25 9.45 3.03
C ALA A 71 1.25 10.29 4.30
N ILE A 72 2.30 11.08 4.46
CA ILE A 72 2.45 12.08 5.52
C ILE A 72 2.67 13.42 4.82
N LEU A 73 1.73 14.34 4.97
CA LEU A 73 1.82 15.68 4.39
C LEU A 73 2.08 16.68 5.50
N VAL A 74 3.17 17.42 5.37
CA VAL A 74 3.59 18.43 6.34
C VAL A 74 2.99 19.78 5.96
N PHE A 75 2.12 20.29 6.81
CA PHE A 75 1.52 21.61 6.68
C PHE A 75 2.34 22.56 7.54
N SER A 76 3.34 23.20 6.93
CA SER A 76 4.21 24.14 7.63
C SER A 76 3.64 25.55 7.62
N GLN A 77 4.15 26.42 8.50
CA GLN A 77 3.74 27.84 8.53
C GLN A 77 4.11 28.59 7.25
N ASP A 78 5.15 28.16 6.54
CA ASP A 78 5.54 28.74 5.25
C ASP A 78 4.58 28.35 4.12
N ASP A 79 3.84 27.26 4.31
CA ASP A 79 2.76 26.82 3.44
C ASP A 79 1.44 27.53 3.71
N LEU A 80 1.42 28.45 4.68
CA LEU A 80 0.28 29.27 4.99
C LEU A 80 0.49 30.66 4.37
N ARG A 81 -0.13 30.93 3.22
CA ARG A 81 -0.15 32.30 2.69
C ARG A 81 -1.27 33.08 3.37
N GLN A 82 -0.94 34.30 3.79
CA GLN A 82 -1.91 35.32 4.19
C GLN A 82 -2.72 35.74 2.96
N THR A 83 -3.82 35.03 2.66
CA THR A 83 -4.75 35.38 1.56
C THR A 83 -5.39 36.76 1.72
N VAL A 84 -5.17 37.45 2.84
CA VAL A 84 -5.77 38.75 3.14
C VAL A 84 -4.79 39.92 2.90
N ALA A 85 -3.47 39.70 2.90
CA ALA A 85 -2.50 40.80 2.87
C ALA A 85 -2.22 41.38 1.47
N GLU A 86 -2.27 40.57 0.42
CA GLU A 86 -1.96 41.03 -0.95
C GLU A 86 -3.15 41.72 -1.62
N SER A 87 -4.38 41.29 -1.34
CA SER A 87 -5.61 41.91 -1.86
C SER A 87 -6.01 43.20 -1.13
N LEU A 88 -5.52 43.42 0.10
CA LEU A 88 -5.85 44.58 0.94
C LEU A 88 -4.77 45.67 0.99
N LYS A 89 -3.72 45.60 0.16
CA LYS A 89 -2.81 46.75 -0.03
C LYS A 89 -3.52 48.03 -0.55
N LYS A 90 -4.83 47.99 -0.82
CA LYS A 90 -5.65 49.12 -1.26
C LYS A 90 -6.83 49.49 -0.34
N VAL A 91 -6.98 48.93 0.86
CA VAL A 91 -8.12 49.27 1.74
C VAL A 91 -7.62 49.68 3.12
N GLU A 92 -7.89 50.92 3.51
CA GLU A 92 -7.48 51.56 4.77
C GLU A 92 -8.08 50.93 6.05
N ASP A 93 -8.90 49.88 5.92
CA ASP A 93 -9.60 49.22 7.04
C ASP A 93 -8.86 48.01 7.64
N ALA A 94 -7.52 48.05 7.65
CA ALA A 94 -6.68 46.94 8.12
C ALA A 94 -6.65 46.74 9.67
N LYS A 95 -7.39 47.54 10.45
CA LYS A 95 -7.33 47.49 11.93
C LYS A 95 -8.25 46.47 12.60
N THR A 96 -9.17 45.83 11.86
CA THR A 96 -10.20 44.97 12.50
C THR A 96 -10.34 43.57 11.90
N GLN A 97 -9.57 43.20 10.88
CA GLN A 97 -9.69 41.89 10.25
C GLN A 97 -8.54 40.96 10.67
N ARG A 98 -8.87 39.95 11.49
CA ARG A 98 -8.00 38.79 11.72
C ARG A 98 -7.63 38.20 10.35
N THR A 99 -6.37 38.32 9.95
CA THR A 99 -5.82 37.64 8.78
C THR A 99 -6.07 36.15 8.93
N LYS A 100 -7.02 35.59 8.18
CA LYS A 100 -7.21 34.14 8.14
C LYS A 100 -6.00 33.53 7.44
N VAL A 101 -5.33 32.63 8.15
CA VAL A 101 -4.15 31.91 7.71
C VAL A 101 -4.62 30.68 6.95
N THR A 102 -4.51 30.67 5.61
CA THR A 102 -5.00 29.58 4.74
C THR A 102 -3.85 28.79 4.13
N VAL A 103 -4.04 27.48 4.00
CA VAL A 103 -3.10 26.56 3.34
C VAL A 103 -2.96 26.89 1.85
N ARG A 104 -1.72 26.84 1.32
CA ARG A 104 -1.40 27.00 -0.12
C ARG A 104 -2.14 25.97 -0.98
N ASP A 105 -2.55 26.40 -2.17
CA ASP A 105 -3.30 25.58 -3.13
C ASP A 105 -2.58 24.26 -3.48
N ASN A 106 -1.25 24.27 -3.62
CA ASN A 106 -0.46 23.07 -3.92
C ASN A 106 -0.59 22.00 -2.82
N VAL A 107 -0.66 22.41 -1.55
CA VAL A 107 -0.75 21.48 -0.41
C VAL A 107 -2.14 20.86 -0.33
N LEU A 108 -3.20 21.63 -0.62
CA LEU A 108 -4.56 21.10 -0.73
C LEU A 108 -4.71 20.16 -1.94
N PHE A 109 -4.02 20.49 -3.04
CA PHE A 109 -3.98 19.66 -4.23
C PHE A 109 -3.30 18.31 -3.98
N GLU A 110 -2.08 18.33 -3.40
CA GLU A 110 -1.36 17.12 -2.99
C GLU A 110 -2.21 16.29 -2.02
N LEU A 111 -2.81 16.93 -1.02
CA LEU A 111 -3.74 16.27 -0.10
C LEU A 111 -4.87 15.56 -0.86
N GLY A 112 -5.58 16.27 -1.74
CA GLY A 112 -6.67 15.70 -2.54
C GLY A 112 -6.23 14.51 -3.39
N LEU A 113 -5.05 14.59 -4.00
CA LEU A 113 -4.50 13.54 -4.86
C LEU A 113 -4.22 12.24 -4.09
N PHE A 114 -3.53 12.34 -2.94
CA PHE A 114 -3.26 11.17 -2.10
C PHE A 114 -4.55 10.64 -1.46
N TYR A 115 -5.47 11.53 -1.09
CA TYR A 115 -6.78 11.15 -0.59
C TYR A 115 -7.56 10.30 -1.57
N GLY A 116 -7.61 10.72 -2.83
CA GLY A 116 -8.31 10.00 -3.89
C GLY A 116 -7.74 8.61 -4.14
N HIS A 117 -6.41 8.46 -4.08
CA HIS A 117 -5.74 7.20 -4.41
C HIS A 117 -5.67 6.20 -3.25
N ILE A 118 -5.16 6.63 -2.09
CA ILE A 118 -4.90 5.72 -0.97
C ILE A 118 -5.95 5.82 0.14
N GLY A 119 -6.79 6.84 0.13
CA GLY A 119 -7.93 6.99 1.04
C GLY A 119 -7.59 7.69 2.36
N THR A 120 -8.62 8.23 3.00
CA THR A 120 -8.52 9.12 4.17
C THR A 120 -7.90 8.45 5.41
N LYS A 121 -7.98 7.12 5.52
CA LYS A 121 -7.37 6.36 6.60
C LYS A 121 -5.86 6.14 6.41
N ARG A 122 -5.29 6.47 5.25
CA ARG A 122 -3.88 6.21 4.93
C ARG A 122 -3.05 7.48 4.75
N VAL A 123 -3.69 8.63 4.84
CA VAL A 123 -3.04 9.93 4.77
C VAL A 123 -3.08 10.61 6.13
N PHE A 124 -1.95 11.16 6.54
CA PHE A 124 -1.77 11.90 7.79
C PHE A 124 -1.32 13.32 7.47
N ILE A 125 -1.86 14.29 8.20
CA ILE A 125 -1.38 15.67 8.16
C ILE A 125 -0.55 15.93 9.42
N LEU A 126 0.73 16.24 9.23
CA LEU A 126 1.58 16.80 10.29
C LEU A 126 1.50 18.31 10.20
N GLU A 127 0.92 18.94 11.22
CA GLU A 127 0.62 20.36 11.16
C GLU A 127 1.52 21.15 12.10
N GLN A 128 2.30 22.07 11.54
CA GLN A 128 3.11 22.98 12.35
C GLN A 128 2.23 24.11 12.89
N VAL A 129 2.08 24.18 14.21
CA VAL A 129 1.31 25.21 14.91
C VAL A 129 2.25 26.31 15.40
N ALA A 130 2.06 27.54 14.93
CA ALA A 130 2.70 28.72 15.49
C ALA A 130 1.74 29.45 16.44
N LYS A 131 2.26 29.88 17.60
CA LYS A 131 1.53 30.70 18.59
C LYS A 131 0.20 30.10 19.09
N GLY A 132 0.07 28.77 19.04
CA GLY A 132 -1.11 28.06 19.54
C GLY A 132 -2.32 28.05 18.60
N GLU A 133 -2.21 28.58 17.39
CA GLU A 133 -3.31 28.60 16.41
C GLU A 133 -3.08 27.58 15.31
N ALA A 134 -4.01 26.63 15.17
CA ALA A 134 -4.04 25.71 14.04
C ALA A 134 -4.40 26.46 12.75
N SER A 135 -3.86 25.99 11.64
CA SER A 135 -4.14 26.51 10.30
C SER A 135 -5.63 26.40 9.99
N HIS A 136 -6.18 27.42 9.34
CA HIS A 136 -7.53 27.31 8.78
C HIS A 136 -7.45 26.39 7.57
N VAL A 137 -8.21 25.31 7.64
CA VAL A 137 -8.32 24.29 6.62
C VAL A 137 -9.81 24.19 6.26
N ALA A 138 -10.15 23.94 4.99
CA ALA A 138 -11.53 23.86 4.54
C ALA A 138 -12.35 22.88 5.41
N ASP A 139 -13.60 23.24 5.72
CA ASP A 139 -14.43 22.46 6.62
C ASP A 139 -14.80 21.09 6.04
N ASP A 140 -14.82 20.96 4.71
CA ASP A 140 -15.05 19.71 3.97
C ASP A 140 -13.97 18.65 4.23
N ILE A 141 -12.80 19.07 4.74
CA ILE A 141 -11.71 18.16 5.11
C ILE A 141 -11.55 18.02 6.63
N ARG A 142 -12.59 18.37 7.39
CA ARG A 142 -12.73 17.95 8.80
C ARG A 142 -12.98 16.43 8.84
N GLY A 143 -12.18 15.72 9.66
CA GLY A 143 -12.17 14.25 9.73
C GLY A 143 -10.87 13.61 9.27
N ILE A 144 -9.99 14.40 8.65
CA ILE A 144 -8.60 14.03 8.39
C ILE A 144 -7.83 13.96 9.71
N GLN A 145 -6.98 12.94 9.85
CA GLN A 145 -6.06 12.83 10.98
C GLN A 145 -5.00 13.93 10.89
N ARG A 146 -5.27 15.04 11.56
CA ARG A 146 -4.32 16.14 11.79
C ARG A 146 -3.59 15.90 13.10
N LEU A 147 -2.28 16.03 13.08
CA LEU A 147 -1.41 15.84 14.22
C LEU A 147 -0.57 17.12 14.38
N PRO A 148 -0.98 18.01 15.29
CA PRO A 148 -0.30 19.28 15.48
C PRO A 148 1.04 19.09 16.20
N PHE A 149 2.03 19.91 15.84
CA PHE A 149 3.30 20.03 16.53
C PHE A 149 3.79 21.48 16.53
N SER A 150 4.48 21.89 17.59
CA SER A 150 5.07 23.25 17.73
C SER A 150 6.57 23.21 18.01
N ASP A 151 7.07 22.06 18.44
CA ASP A 151 8.46 21.84 18.84
C ASP A 151 8.86 20.39 18.53
N ARG A 152 10.13 20.05 18.80
CA ARG A 152 10.66 18.70 18.57
C ARG A 152 9.92 17.61 19.34
N LYS A 153 9.55 17.88 20.60
CA LYS A 153 8.92 16.87 21.48
C LYS A 153 7.52 16.53 21.01
N SER A 154 6.74 17.55 20.64
CA SER A 154 5.41 17.39 20.06
C SER A 154 5.46 16.75 18.66
N LEU A 155 6.48 17.06 17.85
CA LEU A 155 6.72 16.38 16.57
C LEU A 155 7.00 14.88 16.77
N GLU A 156 7.89 14.53 17.69
CA GLU A 156 8.20 13.13 18.02
C GLU A 156 6.94 12.36 18.49
N ALA A 157 6.15 12.97 19.37
CA ALA A 157 4.87 12.41 19.80
C ALA A 157 3.89 12.21 18.63
N ALA A 158 3.80 13.19 17.71
CA ALA A 158 2.97 13.09 16.51
C ALA A 158 3.43 11.94 15.60
N LEU A 159 4.73 11.77 15.39
CA LEU A 159 5.30 10.68 14.58
C LEU A 159 5.03 9.30 15.20
N HIS A 160 5.20 9.16 16.52
CA HIS A 160 4.82 7.93 17.22
C HIS A 160 3.32 7.64 17.11
N ARG A 161 2.47 8.67 17.14
CA ARG A 161 1.04 8.51 16.91
C ARG A 161 0.74 8.04 15.49
N ILE A 162 1.44 8.54 14.47
CA ILE A 162 1.33 8.04 13.10
C ILE A 162 1.68 6.56 13.04
N VAL A 163 2.82 6.16 13.63
CA VAL A 163 3.23 4.73 13.66
C VAL A 163 2.18 3.86 14.33
N ALA A 164 1.63 4.30 15.47
CA ALA A 164 0.57 3.56 16.16
C ALA A 164 -0.70 3.42 15.30
N LEU A 165 -1.09 4.49 14.60
CA LEU A 165 -2.24 4.47 13.69
C LEU A 165 -1.98 3.60 12.45
N ILE A 166 -0.76 3.58 11.91
CA ILE A 166 -0.38 2.67 10.84
C ILE A 166 -0.51 1.22 11.34
N LYS A 167 0.03 0.90 12.52
CA LYS A 167 -0.09 -0.44 13.13
C LYS A 167 -1.56 -0.86 13.30
N GLU A 168 -2.37 0.01 13.87
CA GLU A 168 -3.81 -0.22 14.08
C GLU A 168 -4.53 -0.44 12.74
N ARG A 169 -4.32 0.43 11.75
CA ARG A 169 -5.04 0.39 10.46
C ARG A 169 -4.53 -0.71 9.53
N SER A 170 -3.28 -1.12 9.68
CA SER A 170 -2.75 -2.34 9.06
C SER A 170 -3.36 -3.60 9.69
N ALA A 171 -3.94 -3.56 10.88
CA ALA A 171 -4.66 -4.73 11.38
C ALA A 171 -5.91 -4.99 10.52
N ASP A 172 -6.68 -3.96 10.20
CA ASP A 172 -7.98 -4.10 9.54
C ASP A 172 -7.97 -3.91 8.01
N PHE A 173 -6.82 -3.50 7.44
CA PHE A 173 -6.55 -3.31 6.01
C PHE A 173 -7.79 -2.99 5.16
N PRO A 174 -8.38 -1.80 5.32
CA PRO A 174 -9.45 -1.39 4.42
C PRO A 174 -8.93 -1.45 2.97
N PRO A 175 -9.72 -1.99 2.02
CA PRO A 175 -9.32 -2.07 0.62
C PRO A 175 -8.95 -0.68 0.11
N ARG A 176 -7.80 -0.57 -0.56
CA ARG A 176 -7.46 0.64 -1.32
C ARG A 176 -8.25 0.68 -2.62
N TRP A 177 -8.46 1.87 -3.17
CA TRP A 177 -9.00 2.04 -4.52
C TRP A 177 -7.92 1.70 -5.56
N ALA A 178 -7.67 0.39 -5.73
CA ALA A 178 -6.69 -0.16 -6.65
C ALA A 178 -7.36 -1.26 -7.49
N PRO A 179 -7.02 -1.41 -8.79
CA PRO A 179 -7.52 -2.50 -9.62
C PRO A 179 -7.38 -3.88 -8.96
N ALA A 180 -6.23 -4.13 -8.33
CA ALA A 180 -5.94 -5.39 -7.67
C ALA A 180 -6.81 -5.67 -6.44
N SER A 181 -7.34 -4.64 -5.76
CA SER A 181 -8.31 -4.83 -4.66
C SER A 181 -9.61 -5.46 -5.18
N SER A 182 -10.13 -4.99 -6.32
CA SER A 182 -11.35 -5.54 -6.93
C SER A 182 -11.12 -6.97 -7.43
N LEU A 183 -9.95 -7.22 -8.03
CA LEU A 183 -9.55 -8.56 -8.47
C LEU A 183 -9.47 -9.53 -7.28
N ALA A 184 -8.92 -9.09 -6.14
CA ALA A 184 -8.83 -9.89 -4.93
C ALA A 184 -10.21 -10.26 -4.37
N ILE A 185 -11.18 -9.34 -4.39
CA ILE A 185 -12.56 -9.64 -3.96
C ILE A 185 -13.14 -10.74 -4.85
N GLY A 186 -13.08 -10.58 -6.17
CA GLY A 186 -13.62 -11.58 -7.11
C GLY A 186 -12.93 -12.94 -6.97
N TYR A 187 -11.59 -12.94 -6.92
CA TYR A 187 -10.77 -14.13 -6.72
C TYR A 187 -11.14 -14.87 -5.42
N TYR A 188 -11.27 -14.13 -4.32
CA TYR A 188 -11.59 -14.72 -3.03
C TYR A 188 -13.00 -15.35 -3.02
N GLU A 189 -14.01 -14.62 -3.47
CA GLU A 189 -15.41 -15.09 -3.45
C GLU A 189 -15.66 -16.24 -4.44
N GLN A 190 -14.92 -16.32 -5.55
CA GLN A 190 -15.16 -17.32 -6.59
C GLN A 190 -14.27 -18.56 -6.47
N ALA A 191 -13.05 -18.41 -5.96
CA ALA A 191 -12.08 -19.51 -5.87
C ALA A 191 -11.80 -19.91 -4.42
N ILE A 192 -11.33 -18.98 -3.59
CA ILE A 192 -10.77 -19.34 -2.28
C ILE A 192 -11.85 -19.75 -1.29
N LYS A 193 -12.83 -18.89 -1.05
CA LYS A 193 -13.90 -19.17 -0.09
C LYS A 193 -14.68 -20.46 -0.45
N PRO A 194 -15.15 -20.65 -1.69
CA PRO A 194 -15.86 -21.88 -2.05
C PRO A 194 -14.98 -23.13 -2.03
N PHE A 195 -13.66 -23.01 -2.16
CA PHE A 195 -12.75 -24.14 -1.98
C PHE A 195 -12.67 -24.53 -0.50
N VAL A 196 -12.38 -23.57 0.37
CA VAL A 196 -12.16 -23.79 1.80
C VAL A 196 -13.43 -24.31 2.48
N GLU A 197 -14.59 -23.71 2.19
CA GLU A 197 -15.88 -24.14 2.77
C GLU A 197 -16.18 -25.61 2.44
N ARG A 198 -16.06 -26.02 1.16
CA ARG A 198 -16.26 -27.42 0.77
C ARG A 198 -15.16 -28.35 1.26
N ARG A 199 -13.91 -27.88 1.36
CA ARG A 199 -12.81 -28.71 1.85
C ARG A 199 -12.96 -29.04 3.34
N ARG A 200 -13.59 -28.15 4.13
CA ARG A 200 -13.98 -28.41 5.54
C ARG A 200 -15.05 -29.50 5.65
N GLU A 201 -16.00 -29.56 4.72
CA GLU A 201 -17.01 -30.65 4.68
C GLU A 201 -16.35 -32.04 4.53
N HIS A 202 -15.16 -32.09 3.93
CA HIS A 202 -14.38 -33.32 3.73
C HIS A 202 -13.25 -33.51 4.75
N GLU A 203 -13.10 -32.64 5.74
CA GLU A 203 -11.97 -32.66 6.68
C GLU A 203 -11.93 -33.93 7.53
N ALA A 204 -13.09 -34.45 7.96
CA ALA A 204 -13.16 -35.71 8.70
C ALA A 204 -12.55 -36.90 7.95
N LYS A 205 -12.55 -36.86 6.60
CA LYS A 205 -12.01 -37.91 5.74
C LYS A 205 -10.57 -37.62 5.29
N LEU A 206 -10.27 -36.37 4.99
CA LEU A 206 -9.02 -35.97 4.33
C LEU A 206 -8.01 -35.31 5.27
N GLY A 207 -8.38 -35.09 6.53
CA GLY A 207 -7.56 -34.41 7.52
C GLY A 207 -7.53 -32.89 7.36
N PRO A 208 -6.85 -32.20 8.30
CA PRO A 208 -6.68 -30.74 8.28
C PRO A 208 -5.90 -30.30 7.05
N PHE A 209 -6.06 -29.04 6.68
CA PHE A 209 -5.44 -28.50 5.48
C PHE A 209 -5.03 -27.03 5.62
N VAL A 210 -4.13 -26.62 4.73
CA VAL A 210 -3.71 -25.24 4.54
C VAL A 210 -3.77 -24.89 3.06
N VAL A 211 -4.18 -23.68 2.74
CA VAL A 211 -4.12 -23.08 1.40
C VAL A 211 -3.09 -21.96 1.42
N GLU A 212 -2.01 -22.12 0.65
CA GLU A 212 -0.97 -21.11 0.47
C GLU A 212 -1.14 -20.38 -0.87
N LEU A 213 -1.42 -19.09 -0.82
CA LEU A 213 -1.59 -18.23 -1.99
C LEU A 213 -0.27 -17.53 -2.28
N LEU A 214 0.36 -17.89 -3.39
CA LEU A 214 1.71 -17.47 -3.73
C LEU A 214 1.63 -16.19 -4.57
N VAL A 215 1.79 -15.04 -3.91
CA VAL A 215 1.60 -13.72 -4.53
C VAL A 215 2.96 -13.13 -4.93
N PRO A 216 3.26 -12.96 -6.23
CA PRO A 216 4.45 -12.25 -6.64
C PRO A 216 4.29 -10.74 -6.41
N HIS A 217 5.33 -10.02 -5.98
CA HIS A 217 5.23 -8.59 -5.66
C HIS A 217 6.17 -7.66 -6.44
N ASN A 218 7.19 -8.17 -7.13
CA ASN A 218 8.08 -7.34 -7.96
C ASN A 218 7.70 -7.37 -9.45
N SER A 219 7.04 -8.44 -9.90
CA SER A 219 6.61 -8.58 -11.29
C SER A 219 5.44 -9.55 -11.41
N PHE A 220 4.50 -9.23 -12.30
CA PHE A 220 3.41 -10.13 -12.69
C PHE A 220 3.69 -10.85 -14.02
N HIS A 221 4.87 -10.60 -14.59
CA HIS A 221 5.30 -11.23 -15.82
C HIS A 221 5.35 -12.76 -15.65
N GLY A 222 4.83 -13.48 -16.64
CA GLY A 222 4.78 -14.94 -16.60
C GLY A 222 3.69 -15.51 -15.69
N LEU A 223 2.69 -14.72 -15.30
CA LEU A 223 1.48 -15.24 -14.62
C LEU A 223 0.44 -15.85 -15.58
N ASP A 224 0.79 -16.09 -16.84
CA ASP A 224 -0.08 -16.84 -17.75
C ASP A 224 -0.23 -18.30 -17.31
N ILE A 225 -1.34 -18.92 -17.74
CA ILE A 225 -1.72 -20.27 -17.32
C ILE A 225 -0.66 -21.31 -17.72
N ALA A 226 0.00 -21.13 -18.86
CA ALA A 226 0.99 -22.10 -19.34
C ALA A 226 2.24 -22.07 -18.45
N ASN A 227 2.75 -20.88 -18.13
CA ASN A 227 3.89 -20.74 -17.24
C ASN A 227 3.56 -21.16 -15.80
N VAL A 228 2.39 -20.81 -15.27
CA VAL A 228 1.96 -21.28 -13.94
C VAL A 228 1.88 -22.81 -13.87
N ARG A 229 1.36 -23.47 -14.91
CA ARG A 229 1.40 -24.94 -15.01
C ARG A 229 2.83 -25.48 -15.00
N HIS A 230 3.75 -24.81 -15.68
CA HIS A 230 5.16 -25.20 -15.71
C HIS A 230 5.82 -25.05 -14.32
N VAL A 231 5.47 -24.00 -13.58
CA VAL A 231 5.98 -23.72 -12.22
C VAL A 231 5.56 -24.80 -11.23
N PHE A 232 4.29 -25.24 -11.28
CA PHE A 232 3.82 -26.37 -10.48
C PHE A 232 4.40 -27.71 -10.96
N GLY A 233 4.59 -27.85 -12.27
CA GLY A 233 5.28 -28.96 -12.90
C GLY A 233 4.60 -30.32 -12.68
N ALA A 234 5.31 -31.40 -13.04
CA ALA A 234 4.77 -32.77 -12.99
C ALA A 234 4.58 -33.31 -11.56
N ALA A 235 5.14 -32.64 -10.54
CA ALA A 235 5.05 -33.05 -9.14
C ALA A 235 3.75 -32.60 -8.47
N CYS A 236 3.03 -31.66 -9.09
CA CYS A 236 1.75 -31.18 -8.60
C CYS A 236 0.61 -31.65 -9.52
N GLU A 237 -0.60 -31.61 -8.99
CA GLU A 237 -1.84 -31.84 -9.70
C GLU A 237 -2.89 -30.83 -9.25
N GLN A 238 -3.84 -30.51 -10.13
CA GLN A 238 -5.00 -29.74 -9.72
C GLN A 238 -6.01 -30.66 -9.06
N THR A 239 -6.53 -30.23 -7.92
CA THR A 239 -7.46 -30.99 -7.09
C THR A 239 -8.63 -30.13 -6.69
N ASP A 240 -9.81 -30.74 -6.66
CA ASP A 240 -11.01 -30.12 -6.11
C ASP A 240 -11.05 -30.25 -4.57
N PRO A 241 -12.05 -29.65 -3.89
CA PRO A 241 -12.16 -29.71 -2.44
C PRO A 241 -12.38 -31.12 -1.87
N ALA A 242 -12.85 -32.07 -2.67
CA ALA A 242 -13.03 -33.47 -2.30
C ALA A 242 -11.79 -34.34 -2.59
N GLY A 243 -10.72 -33.74 -3.15
CA GLY A 243 -9.49 -34.42 -3.54
C GLY A 243 -9.56 -35.14 -4.90
N GLY A 244 -10.62 -34.90 -5.67
CA GLY A 244 -10.80 -35.35 -7.05
C GLY A 244 -10.26 -34.38 -8.09
N THR A 245 -10.50 -34.66 -9.37
CA THR A 245 -9.97 -33.89 -10.52
C THR A 245 -11.03 -33.12 -11.31
N ASP A 246 -12.32 -33.31 -10.98
CA ASP A 246 -13.43 -32.87 -11.82
C ASP A 246 -14.28 -31.77 -11.15
N GLY A 247 -14.15 -31.60 -9.83
CA GLY A 247 -14.83 -30.56 -9.09
C GLY A 247 -14.24 -29.16 -9.33
N ARG A 248 -15.02 -28.14 -8.97
CA ARG A 248 -14.62 -26.72 -9.04
C ARG A 248 -14.90 -26.02 -7.72
N PRO A 249 -14.09 -25.03 -7.33
CA PRO A 249 -12.83 -24.60 -7.94
C PRO A 249 -11.72 -25.62 -7.67
N MET A 250 -10.62 -25.56 -8.45
CA MET A 250 -9.47 -26.45 -8.26
C MET A 250 -8.26 -25.64 -7.82
N LEU A 251 -7.53 -26.16 -6.84
CA LEU A 251 -6.23 -25.65 -6.42
C LEU A 251 -5.14 -26.69 -6.68
N TRP A 252 -3.89 -26.26 -6.71
CA TRP A 252 -2.76 -27.16 -6.89
C TRP A 252 -2.40 -27.85 -5.58
N ALA A 253 -2.03 -29.12 -5.63
CA ALA A 253 -1.46 -29.86 -4.51
C ALA A 253 -0.31 -30.73 -5.01
N PHE A 254 0.63 -31.09 -4.13
CA PHE A 254 1.59 -32.14 -4.45
C PHE A 254 0.85 -33.46 -4.63
N LYS A 255 1.25 -34.27 -5.61
CA LYS A 255 0.63 -35.57 -5.87
C LYS A 255 0.63 -36.45 -4.61
N GLY A 256 -0.53 -36.98 -4.26
CA GLY A 256 -0.73 -37.79 -3.05
C GLY A 256 -0.85 -37.01 -1.74
N ARG A 257 -0.70 -35.67 -1.75
CA ARG A 257 -0.92 -34.82 -0.57
C ARG A 257 -2.26 -34.09 -0.65
N ARG A 258 -2.91 -33.96 0.51
CA ARG A 258 -4.23 -33.31 0.69
C ARG A 258 -4.30 -32.38 1.90
N ASP A 259 -3.14 -32.14 2.51
CA ASP A 259 -2.95 -31.27 3.67
C ASP A 259 -2.45 -29.86 3.28
N LEU A 260 -1.93 -29.70 2.06
CA LEU A 260 -1.38 -28.45 1.58
C LEU A 260 -1.78 -28.20 0.13
N TYR A 261 -2.46 -27.09 -0.08
CA TYR A 261 -2.91 -26.61 -1.38
C TYR A 261 -2.23 -25.28 -1.71
N PHE A 262 -2.08 -25.00 -2.98
CA PHE A 262 -1.42 -23.84 -3.53
C PHE A 262 -2.25 -23.20 -4.62
N ASP A 263 -2.11 -21.89 -4.75
CA ASP A 263 -2.52 -21.20 -5.97
C ASP A 263 -1.62 -20.00 -6.26
N ILE A 264 -1.52 -19.65 -7.54
CA ILE A 264 -0.89 -18.42 -8.00
C ILE A 264 -2.02 -17.58 -8.62
N PRO A 265 -2.36 -16.40 -8.07
CA PRO A 265 -3.50 -15.61 -8.53
C PRO A 265 -3.22 -14.96 -9.89
N THR A 266 -3.41 -15.74 -10.96
CA THR A 266 -3.23 -15.31 -12.36
C THR A 266 -4.09 -14.11 -12.74
N THR A 267 -5.13 -13.79 -11.96
CA THR A 267 -5.91 -12.56 -12.08
C THR A 267 -5.05 -11.29 -12.02
N LEU A 268 -3.91 -11.32 -11.32
CA LEU A 268 -2.95 -10.20 -11.27
C LEU A 268 -2.37 -9.82 -12.64
N LEU A 269 -2.40 -10.73 -13.63
CA LEU A 269 -2.06 -10.40 -15.02
C LEU A 269 -2.96 -9.28 -15.59
N THR A 270 -4.18 -9.14 -15.09
CA THR A 270 -5.07 -8.02 -15.46
C THR A 270 -4.55 -6.69 -14.90
N ALA A 271 -4.03 -6.70 -13.67
CA ALA A 271 -3.40 -5.52 -13.08
C ALA A 271 -2.13 -5.13 -13.85
N GLU A 272 -1.32 -6.10 -14.30
CA GLU A 272 -0.17 -5.83 -15.17
C GLU A 272 -0.56 -5.07 -16.43
N ARG A 273 -1.59 -5.51 -17.14
CA ARG A 273 -2.06 -4.84 -18.37
C ARG A 273 -2.49 -3.39 -18.12
N VAL A 274 -3.11 -3.13 -16.97
CA VAL A 274 -3.49 -1.77 -16.56
C VAL A 274 -2.26 -0.92 -16.27
N ILE A 275 -1.28 -1.48 -15.55
CA ILE A 275 0.00 -0.81 -15.27
C ILE A 275 0.71 -0.48 -16.57
N ASP A 276 0.83 -1.43 -17.49
CA ASP A 276 1.50 -1.26 -18.77
C ASP A 276 0.83 -0.19 -19.64
N ALA A 277 -0.51 -0.22 -19.72
CA ALA A 277 -1.27 0.76 -20.47
C ALA A 277 -1.14 2.17 -19.86
N TYR A 278 -1.12 2.27 -18.53
CA TYR A 278 -1.02 3.55 -17.82
C TYR A 278 0.40 4.14 -17.88
N MET A 279 1.43 3.31 -17.75
CA MET A 279 2.84 3.73 -17.64
C MET A 279 3.53 3.89 -19.00
N ASN A 280 2.78 3.76 -20.12
CA ASN A 280 3.18 3.71 -21.52
C ASN A 280 4.54 4.39 -21.87
N GLY A 281 5.65 3.69 -21.62
CA GLY A 281 7.02 4.11 -21.95
C GLY A 281 7.60 5.28 -21.13
N THR A 282 6.85 5.88 -20.21
CA THR A 282 7.28 7.05 -19.43
C THR A 282 7.85 6.69 -18.06
N ALA A 283 7.54 5.50 -17.55
CA ALA A 283 8.02 5.05 -16.26
C ALA A 283 9.33 4.26 -16.35
N THR A 284 10.19 4.48 -15.36
CA THR A 284 11.38 3.66 -15.11
C THR A 284 11.00 2.26 -14.65
N ALA A 285 11.94 1.31 -14.79
CA ALA A 285 11.75 -0.05 -14.29
C ALA A 285 11.44 -0.09 -12.78
N THR A 286 12.12 0.75 -12.00
CA THR A 286 11.91 0.88 -10.55
C THR A 286 10.49 1.33 -10.20
N GLU A 287 9.93 2.28 -10.96
CA GLU A 287 8.57 2.77 -10.73
C GLU A 287 7.52 1.74 -11.11
N LYS A 288 7.78 1.00 -12.18
CA LYS A 288 6.94 -0.12 -12.59
C LYS A 288 6.95 -1.22 -11.51
N GLU A 289 8.12 -1.54 -10.95
CA GLU A 289 8.25 -2.45 -9.80
C GLU A 289 7.48 -1.95 -8.57
N ARG A 290 7.60 -0.66 -8.23
CA ARG A 290 6.81 -0.04 -7.13
C ARG A 290 5.31 -0.17 -7.38
N MET A 291 4.87 -0.01 -8.62
CA MET A 291 3.46 -0.17 -8.99
C MET A 291 2.99 -1.61 -8.84
N TYR A 292 3.79 -2.59 -9.31
CA TYR A 292 3.50 -4.02 -9.10
C TYR A 292 3.38 -4.35 -7.63
N ARG A 293 4.32 -3.87 -6.81
CA ARG A 293 4.32 -4.04 -5.36
C ARG A 293 3.09 -3.45 -4.69
N SER A 294 2.74 -2.21 -5.06
CA SER A 294 1.52 -1.56 -4.58
C SER A 294 0.27 -2.40 -4.90
N GLN A 295 0.14 -2.88 -6.15
CA GLN A 295 -0.99 -3.72 -6.55
C GLN A 295 -0.99 -5.09 -5.84
N ALA A 296 0.17 -5.73 -5.70
CA ALA A 296 0.31 -7.00 -4.98
C ALA A 296 -0.09 -6.86 -3.51
N ASN A 297 0.38 -5.80 -2.84
CA ASN A 297 0.02 -5.51 -1.46
C ASN A 297 -1.49 -5.25 -1.33
N ALA A 298 -2.09 -4.49 -2.24
CA ALA A 298 -3.54 -4.25 -2.25
C ALA A 298 -4.32 -5.58 -2.39
N PHE A 299 -3.89 -6.47 -3.29
CA PHE A 299 -4.49 -7.78 -3.46
C PHE A 299 -4.35 -8.65 -2.20
N ALA A 300 -3.12 -8.82 -1.74
CA ALA A 300 -2.76 -9.65 -0.60
C ALA A 300 -3.51 -9.22 0.66
N ASN A 301 -3.59 -7.91 0.92
CA ASN A 301 -4.26 -7.36 2.10
C ASN A 301 -5.77 -7.61 2.08
N VAL A 302 -6.43 -7.49 0.93
CA VAL A 302 -7.85 -7.83 0.80
C VAL A 302 -8.08 -9.31 1.08
N VAL A 303 -7.24 -10.18 0.52
CA VAL A 303 -7.35 -11.62 0.73
C VAL A 303 -7.10 -11.98 2.20
N ARG A 304 -6.03 -11.44 2.82
CA ARG A 304 -5.74 -11.63 4.26
C ARG A 304 -6.92 -11.21 5.13
N ALA A 305 -7.46 -10.02 4.89
CA ALA A 305 -8.57 -9.48 5.68
C ALA A 305 -9.82 -10.38 5.61
N ARG A 306 -10.17 -10.85 4.40
CA ARG A 306 -11.32 -11.76 4.21
C ARG A 306 -11.06 -13.17 4.74
N SER A 307 -9.83 -13.64 4.63
CA SER A 307 -9.38 -14.92 5.16
C SER A 307 -9.22 -14.94 6.68
N LYS A 308 -9.34 -13.82 7.41
CA LYS A 308 -9.26 -13.85 8.89
C LYS A 308 -10.27 -14.81 9.54
N ALA A 309 -11.43 -15.01 8.91
CA ALA A 309 -12.43 -16.00 9.35
C ALA A 309 -12.04 -17.46 9.05
N PHE A 310 -11.01 -17.65 8.23
CA PHE A 310 -10.50 -18.93 7.73
C PHE A 310 -9.03 -19.10 8.13
N GLY A 311 -8.76 -19.79 9.24
CA GLY A 311 -7.39 -20.04 9.71
C GLY A 311 -6.52 -20.88 8.76
N GLU A 312 -7.11 -21.43 7.71
CA GLU A 312 -6.48 -22.32 6.73
C GLU A 312 -5.81 -21.55 5.58
N VAL A 313 -6.15 -20.29 5.34
CA VAL A 313 -5.64 -19.54 4.18
C VAL A 313 -4.46 -18.65 4.58
N ARG A 314 -3.33 -18.80 3.89
CA ARG A 314 -2.11 -18.03 4.10
C ARG A 314 -1.69 -17.37 2.79
N VAL A 315 -1.47 -16.06 2.84
CA VAL A 315 -0.83 -15.35 1.73
C VAL A 315 0.68 -15.41 1.93
N VAL A 316 1.39 -15.80 0.89
CA VAL A 316 2.82 -16.06 0.89
C VAL A 316 3.46 -15.17 -0.19
N ASP A 317 4.03 -14.05 0.22
CA ASP A 317 4.62 -13.08 -0.70
C ASP A 317 5.95 -13.56 -1.26
N ARG A 318 6.13 -13.47 -2.57
CA ARG A 318 7.36 -13.87 -3.29
C ARG A 318 7.76 -12.76 -4.25
N ARG A 319 9.05 -12.59 -4.55
CA ARG A 319 9.45 -11.51 -5.46
C ARG A 319 8.85 -11.70 -6.85
N ASP A 320 8.96 -12.92 -7.37
CA ASP A 320 8.59 -13.25 -8.73
C ASP A 320 8.25 -14.75 -8.86
N ILE A 321 8.00 -15.18 -10.10
CA ILE A 321 7.65 -16.56 -10.43
C ILE A 321 8.81 -17.55 -10.20
N ASP A 322 10.06 -17.12 -10.33
CA ASP A 322 11.22 -17.98 -10.13
C ASP A 322 11.47 -18.24 -8.63
N GLU A 323 11.19 -17.25 -7.78
CA GLU A 323 11.17 -17.45 -6.33
C GLU A 323 10.01 -18.35 -5.89
N ILE A 324 8.83 -18.25 -6.55
CA ILE A 324 7.73 -19.18 -6.32
C ILE A 324 8.15 -20.62 -6.67
N ARG A 325 8.81 -20.82 -7.81
CA ARG A 325 9.35 -22.14 -8.20
C ARG A 325 10.32 -22.68 -7.15
N SER A 326 11.29 -21.87 -6.75
CA SER A 326 12.28 -22.22 -5.72
C SER A 326 11.62 -22.58 -4.39
N TYR A 327 10.56 -21.85 -4.01
CA TYR A 327 9.79 -22.12 -2.81
C TYR A 327 9.07 -23.47 -2.86
N LEU A 328 8.40 -23.77 -3.98
CA LEU A 328 7.72 -25.05 -4.17
C LEU A 328 8.70 -26.23 -4.13
N GLU A 329 9.88 -26.09 -4.73
CA GLU A 329 10.93 -27.10 -4.66
C GLU A 329 11.42 -27.35 -3.23
N SER A 330 11.59 -26.28 -2.44
CA SER A 330 11.96 -26.38 -1.02
C SER A 330 10.88 -27.10 -0.20
N LYS A 331 9.61 -26.73 -0.38
CA LYS A 331 8.45 -27.37 0.28
C LYS A 331 8.32 -28.84 -0.09
N ARG A 332 8.63 -29.21 -1.34
CA ARG A 332 8.64 -30.60 -1.79
C ARG A 332 9.70 -31.42 -1.04
N ARG A 333 10.88 -30.86 -0.80
CA ARG A 333 11.98 -31.55 -0.10
C ARG A 333 11.73 -31.68 1.41
N SER A 334 11.06 -30.71 2.02
CA SER A 334 10.82 -30.70 3.48
C SER A 334 9.59 -31.50 3.92
N GLY A 335 8.69 -31.84 3.01
CA GLY A 335 7.52 -32.69 3.27
C GLY A 335 7.63 -34.11 2.73
N GLY A 336 8.84 -34.55 2.40
CA GLY A 336 9.15 -35.93 1.98
C GLY A 336 9.77 -36.77 3.08
#